data_AF-A0A4U3AYN9-F1
#
_entry.id   AF-A0A4U3AYN9-F1
#
_cell.length_a   1.000
_cell.length_b   1.000
_cell.length_c   1.000
_cell.angle_alpha   90.00
_cell.angle_beta   90.00
_cell.angle_gamma   90.00
#
_symmetry.space_group_name_H-M   'P 1'
#
loop_
_entity.id
_entity.type
_entity.pdbx_description
1 polymer ?
#
loop_
_entity_poly.entity_id
_entity_poly.type
_entity_poly.pdbx_seq_one_letter_code
_entity_poly.pdbx_strand_id
1 'polypeptide(L)' 'MSEFVNKEYIEIDFQDVLIKEEELKNCTFIKCSFRGGDATEVSTENCNFIE' A
#
# COMPACT_ATOMS: atom_id res chain seq x y z
N MET A 1 5.78 5.10 -14.08
CA MET A 1 4.82 5.84 -13.25
C MET A 1 4.44 4.87 -12.13
N SER A 2 4.60 5.24 -10.86
CA SER A 2 4.25 4.35 -9.74
C SER A 2 2.75 4.02 -9.78
N GLU A 3 2.40 2.76 -9.52
CA GLU A 3 1.00 2.31 -9.51
C GLU A 3 0.26 2.78 -8.24
N PHE A 4 0.95 3.28 -7.23
CA PHE A 4 0.40 3.65 -5.92
C PHE A 4 0.50 5.16 -5.66
N VAL A 5 -0.12 5.98 -6.51
CA VAL A 5 -0.13 7.44 -6.37
C VAL A 5 -1.55 8.01 -6.40
N ASN A 6 -1.92 8.79 -5.38
CA ASN A 6 -3.23 9.45 -5.23
C ASN A 6 -4.41 8.47 -5.30
N LYS A 7 -4.33 7.34 -4.59
CA LYS A 7 -5.36 6.28 -4.61
C LYS A 7 -5.94 6.01 -3.24
N GLU A 8 -7.19 5.57 -3.23
CA GLU A 8 -7.88 5.07 -2.04
C GLU A 8 -8.20 3.58 -2.23
N TYR A 9 -7.91 2.78 -1.22
CA TYR A 9 -8.15 1.35 -1.18
C TYR A 9 -8.96 1.02 0.08
N ILE A 10 -10.08 0.32 -0.10
CA ILE A 10 -11.04 0.03 0.98
C ILE A 10 -11.29 -1.47 1.03
N GLU A 11 -11.04 -2.08 2.18
CA GLU A 11 -11.27 -3.51 2.45
C GLU A 11 -10.61 -4.43 1.40
N ILE A 12 -9.45 -4.00 0.87
CA ILE A 12 -8.66 -4.79 -0.08
C ILE A 12 -7.69 -5.68 0.68
N ASP A 13 -7.68 -6.96 0.31
CA ASP A 13 -6.67 -7.90 0.76
C ASP A 13 -5.46 -7.85 -0.19
N PHE A 14 -4.36 -7.27 0.31
CA PHE A 14 -3.04 -7.30 -0.32
C PHE A 14 -2.21 -8.49 0.18
N GLN A 15 -2.85 -9.53 0.70
CA GLN A 15 -2.18 -10.79 1.01
C GLN A 15 -1.45 -11.32 -0.22
N ASP A 16 -0.19 -11.72 0.00
CA ASP A 16 0.74 -12.22 -1.02
C ASP A 16 1.07 -11.24 -2.17
N VAL A 17 0.67 -9.96 -2.06
CA VAL A 17 1.07 -8.93 -3.01
C VAL A 17 2.52 -8.51 -2.70
N LEU A 18 3.35 -8.51 -3.74
CA LEU A 18 4.71 -8.00 -3.68
C LEU A 18 4.71 -6.52 -4.04
N ILE A 19 4.95 -5.66 -3.06
CA ILE A 19 5.14 -4.21 -3.23
C ILE A 19 6.60 -3.81 -2.95
N LYS A 20 7.54 -4.72 -3.23
CA LYS A 20 8.97 -4.51 -3.00
C LYS A 20 9.49 -3.34 -3.85
N GLU A 21 10.27 -2.45 -3.24
CA GLU A 21 10.86 -1.26 -3.89
C GLU A 21 9.82 -0.28 -4.49
N GLU A 22 8.54 -0.41 -4.11
CA GLU A 22 7.50 0.50 -4.59
C GLU A 22 7.48 1.83 -3.83
N GLU A 23 7.02 2.89 -4.52
CA GLU A 23 6.77 4.20 -3.92
C GLU A 23 5.26 4.44 -3.80
N LEU A 24 4.75 4.51 -2.57
CA LEU A 24 3.36 4.85 -2.28
C LEU A 24 3.27 6.34 -1.94
N LYS A 25 2.50 7.11 -2.71
CA LYS A 25 2.36 8.56 -2.50
C LYS A 25 0.90 8.98 -2.42
N ASN A 26 0.55 9.75 -1.39
CA ASN A 26 -0.79 10.30 -1.17
C ASN A 26 -1.90 9.23 -1.24
N CYS A 27 -1.65 8.02 -0.71
CA CYS A 27 -2.61 6.92 -0.73
C CYS A 27 -3.33 6.76 0.61
N THR A 28 -4.56 6.26 0.59
CA THR A 28 -5.32 5.93 1.80
C THR A 28 -5.74 4.46 1.74
N PHE A 29 -5.40 3.69 2.75
CA PHE A 29 -5.72 2.27 2.89
C PHE A 29 -6.64 2.11 4.10
N ILE A 30 -7.89 1.71 3.88
CA ILE A 30 -8.92 1.58 4.92
C ILE A 30 -9.29 0.11 5.04
N LYS A 31 -9.10 -0.48 6.23
CA LYS A 31 -9.35 -1.90 6.50
C LYS A 31 -8.66 -2.85 5.52
N CYS A 32 -7.50 -2.45 5.00
CA CYS A 32 -6.73 -3.28 4.09
C CYS A 32 -5.85 -4.28 4.86
N SER A 33 -5.67 -5.47 4.31
CA SER A 33 -4.78 -6.49 4.85
C SER A 33 -3.49 -6.53 4.02
N PHE A 34 -2.32 -6.55 4.67
CA PHE A 34 -1.01 -6.68 4.01
C PHE A 34 -0.27 -7.95 4.48
N ARG A 35 -1.00 -8.92 5.04
CA ARG A 35 -0.40 -10.10 5.67
C ARG A 35 0.27 -11.00 4.63
N GLY A 36 1.53 -11.35 4.84
CA GLY A 36 2.27 -12.22 3.92
C GLY A 36 2.78 -11.53 2.66
N GLY A 37 2.48 -10.24 2.46
CA GLY A 37 3.06 -9.45 1.38
C GLY A 37 4.55 -9.12 1.63
N ASP A 38 5.28 -8.85 0.55
CA ASP A 38 6.66 -8.36 0.61
C ASP A 38 6.65 -6.84 0.40
N ALA A 39 7.00 -6.11 1.47
CA ALA A 39 7.14 -4.65 1.47
C ALA A 39 8.59 -4.22 1.72
N THR A 40 9.56 -5.06 1.36
CA THR A 40 10.98 -4.74 1.48
C THR A 40 11.30 -3.50 0.64
N GLU A 41 12.01 -2.53 1.24
CA GLU A 41 12.41 -1.27 0.58
C GLU A 41 11.23 -0.44 0.04
N VAL A 42 10.02 -0.63 0.56
CA VAL A 42 8.90 0.23 0.22
C VAL A 42 9.08 1.62 0.83
N SER A 43 8.73 2.66 0.07
CA SER A 43 8.70 4.03 0.57
C SER A 43 7.27 4.56 0.57
N THR A 44 6.91 5.27 1.64
CA THR A 44 5.58 5.86 1.79
C THR A 44 5.70 7.36 2.02
N GLU A 45 4.95 8.14 1.26
CA GLU A 45 4.86 9.59 1.37
C GLU A 45 3.39 9.99 1.49
N ASN A 46 3.03 10.73 2.55
CA ASN A 46 1.65 11.20 2.79
C ASN A 46 0.58 10.10 2.68
N CYS A 47 0.87 8.88 3.15
CA CYS A 47 -0.09 7.78 3.12
C CYS A 47 -0.80 7.62 4.47
N ASN A 48 -2.08 7.23 4.42
CA ASN A 48 -2.88 6.91 5.60
C ASN A 48 -3.20 5.41 5.62
N PHE A 49 -2.99 4.76 6.75
CA PHE A 49 -3.38 3.37 6.98
C PHE A 49 -4.35 3.34 8.17
N ILE A 50 -5.58 2.94 7.92
CA ILE A 50 -6.70 2.98 8.87
C ILE A 50 -7.23 1.56 9.01
N GLU A 51 -7.33 1.06 10.26
CA GLU A 51 -7.91 -0.25 10.59
C GLU A 51 -9.43 -0.19 10.80
#